data_AF-A0A374P8C6-F1
#
_entry.id   AF-A0A374P8C6-F1
#
_cell.length_a   1.000
_cell.length_b   1.000
_cell.length_c   1.000
_cell.angle_alpha   90.00
_cell.angle_beta   90.00
_cell.angle_gamma   90.00
#
_symmetry.space_group_name_H-M   'P 1'
#
loop_
_entity.id
_entity.type
_entity.pdbx_description
1 polymer ?
#
loop_
_entity_poly.entity_id
_entity_poly.type
_entity_poly.pdbx_seq_one_letter_code
_entity_poly.pdbx_strand_id
1 'polypeptide(L)'
;MVLKFGTFRLKINIEREVFCLFINSVMIIDLIRIFTGNTMVTNLCRNGIYLLILFFVCMDACNKKRVNNLLGMGILYIVFALFSLLVNGSDVNSLLLSGSMIFISRCLVGFYLARNIQIDEGLWNSIKKYYVLVIVYCIVYANMGSLDQYGMREGYMTFSYNILIPTTLILIMMIQRKQGRVLKLIISTFLTIQLIVMGARGPVACMAVSIIIFIWIQLAQFPLYKKLIACGAFSLAAILVYFARDEILDYMLSINSTSRTLILLKNGNLFDLSNRNSYYEILIEEIKRNIILPHGLYADRVILNQNFSGSSAISGQYAHNLFFEILYQFGGVFGGAILFAFFIKVYKSIKHLELINNQIITAFYCAFATGLISLLFSSSYLINERAWLFIGIVFAFSNIKYLTLKSNG
;
A
#
# COMPACT_ATOMS: atom_id res chain seq x y z
N MET A 1 -12.91 8.70 24.73
CA MET A 1 -14.16 9.29 25.25
C MET A 1 -15.05 8.15 25.69
N VAL A 2 -15.47 8.11 26.96
CA VAL A 2 -16.42 7.09 27.45
C VAL A 2 -17.80 7.73 27.43
N LEU A 3 -18.56 7.52 26.35
CA LEU A 3 -19.98 7.87 26.34
C LEU A 3 -20.74 6.71 27.01
N LYS A 4 -21.33 6.99 28.17
CA LYS A 4 -22.14 6.03 28.94
C LYS A 4 -23.57 6.00 28.37
N PHE A 5 -23.93 4.91 27.72
CA PHE A 5 -25.33 4.49 27.56
C PHE A 5 -25.42 2.99 27.83
N GLY A 6 -26.08 2.62 28.93
CA GLY A 6 -26.47 1.23 29.22
C GLY A 6 -25.34 0.23 29.50
N THR A 7 -25.72 -0.97 29.90
CA THR A 7 -24.89 -2.09 30.39
C THR A 7 -23.94 -2.72 29.37
N PHE A 8 -23.74 -2.10 28.20
CA PHE A 8 -22.74 -2.48 27.20
C PHE A 8 -21.58 -1.49 27.21
N ARG A 9 -20.51 -1.78 27.96
CA ARG A 9 -19.26 -1.00 27.89
C ARG A 9 -18.48 -1.36 26.63
N LEU A 10 -18.88 -0.83 25.48
CA LEU A 10 -18.00 -0.71 24.33
C LEU A 10 -16.99 0.39 24.63
N LYS A 11 -15.82 0.03 25.19
CA LYS A 11 -14.68 0.95 25.30
C LYS A 11 -14.13 1.16 23.89
N ILE A 12 -14.77 2.05 23.12
CA ILE A 12 -14.32 2.40 21.77
C ILE A 12 -12.97 3.10 21.91
N ASN A 13 -11.91 2.42 21.49
CA ASN A 13 -10.61 3.04 21.34
C ASN A 13 -10.64 3.85 20.04
N ILE A 14 -10.84 5.16 20.19
CA ILE A 14 -11.00 6.11 19.07
C ILE A 14 -9.83 6.00 18.10
N GLU A 15 -8.60 5.79 18.58
CA GLU A 15 -7.41 5.67 17.72
C GLU A 15 -7.50 4.48 16.76
N ARG A 16 -8.05 3.36 17.21
CA ARG A 16 -8.23 2.16 16.38
C ARG A 16 -9.29 2.40 15.32
N GLU A 17 -10.40 3.02 15.69
CA GLU A 17 -11.47 3.31 14.71
C GLU A 17 -11.04 4.39 13.71
N VAL A 18 -10.27 5.40 14.11
CA VAL A 18 -9.67 6.38 13.19
C VAL A 18 -8.67 5.71 12.24
N PHE A 19 -7.83 4.80 12.75
CA PHE A 19 -6.94 4.00 11.90
C PHE A 19 -7.73 3.18 10.88
N CYS A 20 -8.78 2.47 11.32
CA CYS A 20 -9.64 1.69 10.43
C CYS A 20 -10.37 2.57 9.40
N LEU A 21 -10.86 3.75 9.80
CA LEU A 21 -11.46 4.70 8.88
C LEU A 21 -10.44 5.18 7.84
N PHE A 22 -9.22 5.50 8.26
CA PHE A 22 -8.15 5.94 7.37
C PHE A 22 -7.83 4.90 6.30
N ILE A 23 -7.56 3.64 6.67
CA ILE A 23 -7.19 2.60 5.70
C ILE A 23 -8.35 2.24 4.74
N ASN A 24 -9.60 2.48 5.14
CA ASN A 24 -10.79 2.20 4.32
C ASN A 24 -11.37 3.45 3.63
N SER A 25 -10.79 4.63 3.87
CA SER A 25 -11.33 5.90 3.39
C SER A 25 -11.47 5.96 1.87
N VAL A 26 -10.45 5.49 1.13
CA VAL A 26 -10.48 5.46 -0.34
C VAL A 26 -11.65 4.63 -0.86
N MET A 27 -11.92 3.48 -0.25
CA MET A 27 -13.04 2.61 -0.61
C MET A 27 -14.40 3.27 -0.29
N ILE A 28 -14.52 3.96 0.84
CA ILE A 28 -15.73 4.73 1.20
C ILE A 28 -15.96 5.85 0.17
N ILE A 29 -14.91 6.59 -0.17
CA ILE A 29 -14.98 7.69 -1.15
C ILE A 29 -15.36 7.15 -2.53
N ASP A 30 -14.82 5.99 -2.92
CA ASP A 30 -15.10 5.37 -4.20
C ASP A 30 -16.56 4.91 -4.30
N LEU A 31 -17.10 4.33 -3.22
CA LEU A 31 -18.53 4.02 -3.11
C LEU A 31 -19.39 5.27 -3.20
N ILE A 32 -19.04 6.37 -2.52
CA ILE A 32 -19.76 7.64 -2.63
C ILE A 32 -19.75 8.14 -4.09
N ARG A 33 -18.60 8.07 -4.76
CA ARG A 33 -18.48 8.44 -6.18
C ARG A 33 -19.42 7.63 -7.04
N ILE A 34 -19.44 6.32 -6.81
CA ILE A 34 -20.28 5.37 -7.52
C ILE A 34 -21.77 5.67 -7.33
N PHE A 35 -22.22 5.87 -6.08
CA PHE A 35 -23.64 6.08 -5.79
C PHE A 35 -24.15 7.47 -6.16
N THR A 36 -23.31 8.51 -6.02
CA THR A 36 -23.73 9.89 -6.28
C THR A 36 -23.54 10.31 -7.74
N GLY A 37 -22.60 9.68 -8.46
CA GLY A 37 -22.18 10.11 -9.79
C GLY A 37 -21.58 11.54 -9.83
N ASN A 38 -21.41 12.19 -8.68
CA ASN A 38 -21.09 13.62 -8.59
C ASN A 38 -19.66 13.81 -8.07
N THR A 39 -18.79 14.31 -8.95
CA THR A 39 -17.37 14.54 -8.66
C THR A 39 -17.15 15.62 -7.61
N MET A 40 -17.99 16.65 -7.56
CA MET A 40 -17.93 17.72 -6.55
C MET A 40 -18.24 17.17 -5.15
N VAL A 41 -19.34 16.42 -5.00
CA VAL A 41 -19.71 15.78 -3.72
C VAL A 41 -18.62 14.81 -3.27
N THR A 42 -18.11 13.98 -4.20
CA THR A 42 -17.02 13.05 -3.93
C THR A 42 -15.77 13.77 -3.43
N ASN A 43 -15.38 14.88 -4.07
CA ASN A 43 -14.20 15.66 -3.68
C ASN A 43 -14.39 16.33 -2.31
N LEU A 44 -15.59 16.85 -2.01
CA LEU A 44 -15.92 17.42 -0.71
C LEU A 44 -15.86 16.36 0.40
N CYS A 45 -16.49 15.20 0.20
CA CYS A 45 -16.45 14.09 1.14
C CYS A 45 -15.00 13.61 1.37
N ARG A 46 -14.24 13.43 0.29
CA ARG A 46 -12.82 13.04 0.36
C ARG A 46 -12.01 14.01 1.21
N ASN A 47 -12.07 15.30 0.88
CA ASN A 47 -11.29 16.31 1.57
C ASN A 47 -11.75 16.45 3.03
N GLY A 48 -13.06 16.39 3.28
CA GLY A 48 -13.62 16.40 4.64
C GLY A 48 -13.10 15.24 5.51
N ILE A 49 -13.14 14.01 5.01
CA ILE A 49 -12.64 12.83 5.74
C ILE A 49 -11.15 13.00 6.08
N TYR A 50 -10.31 13.34 5.10
CA TYR A 50 -8.86 13.47 5.33
C TYR A 50 -8.51 14.66 6.24
N LEU A 51 -9.22 15.78 6.14
CA LEU A 51 -9.03 16.92 7.04
C LEU A 51 -9.43 16.61 8.48
N LEU A 52 -10.53 15.89 8.68
CA LEU A 52 -10.97 15.45 10.02
C LEU A 52 -9.94 14.49 10.65
N ILE A 53 -9.40 13.55 9.87
CA ILE A 53 -8.36 12.63 10.35
C ILE A 53 -7.06 13.39 10.65
N LEU A 54 -6.66 14.32 9.78
CA LEU A 54 -5.49 15.18 10.00
C LEU A 54 -5.64 15.99 11.30
N PHE A 55 -6.80 16.61 11.51
CA PHE A 55 -7.10 17.35 12.73
C PHE A 55 -7.01 16.46 13.97
N PHE A 56 -7.60 15.26 13.93
CA PHE A 56 -7.46 14.27 15.01
C PHE A 56 -5.99 13.91 15.27
N VAL A 57 -5.19 13.67 14.22
CA VAL A 57 -3.77 13.33 14.35
C VAL A 57 -2.98 14.48 14.99
N CYS A 58 -3.24 15.73 14.59
CA CYS A 58 -2.60 16.90 15.21
C CYS A 58 -2.97 17.01 16.70
N MET A 59 -4.26 16.84 17.05
CA MET A 59 -4.71 16.83 18.44
C MET A 59 -4.05 15.70 19.25
N ASP A 60 -4.04 14.48 18.73
CA ASP A 60 -3.44 13.32 19.39
C ASP A 60 -1.94 13.52 19.61
N ALA A 61 -1.25 14.06 18.61
CA ALA A 61 0.18 14.34 18.69
C ALA A 61 0.49 15.40 19.74
N CYS A 62 -0.30 16.47 19.83
CA CYS A 62 -0.17 17.50 20.87
C CYS A 62 -0.43 16.91 22.26
N ASN A 63 -1.56 16.21 22.43
CA ASN A 63 -1.97 15.65 23.72
C ASN A 63 -0.97 14.62 24.26
N LYS A 64 -0.36 13.82 23.37
CA LYS A 64 0.62 12.79 23.76
C LYS A 64 2.07 13.27 23.69
N LYS A 65 2.31 14.56 23.41
CA LYS A 65 3.65 15.15 23.27
C LYS A 65 4.52 14.43 22.20
N ARG A 66 3.91 14.00 21.10
CA ARG A 66 4.54 13.28 19.97
C ARG A 66 4.75 14.15 18.73
N VAL A 67 4.49 15.46 18.85
CA VAL A 67 4.52 16.45 17.78
C VAL A 67 5.85 16.47 17.00
N ASN A 68 6.97 16.24 17.68
CA ASN A 68 8.31 16.32 17.07
C ASN A 68 8.48 15.40 15.84
N ASN A 69 7.85 14.22 15.83
CA ASN A 69 7.95 13.31 14.68
C ASN A 69 7.21 13.86 13.46
N LEU A 70 6.03 14.46 13.67
CA LEU A 70 5.24 15.08 12.61
C LEU A 70 5.93 16.33 12.06
N LEU A 71 6.38 17.21 12.96
CA LEU A 71 7.08 18.44 12.58
C LEU A 71 8.39 18.13 11.86
N GLY A 72 9.20 17.20 12.37
CA GLY A 72 10.47 16.84 11.74
C GLY A 72 10.29 16.36 10.30
N MET A 73 9.31 15.48 10.05
CA MET A 73 9.01 15.00 8.70
C MET A 73 8.37 16.07 7.81
N GLY A 74 7.47 16.89 8.36
CA GLY A 74 6.85 17.99 7.63
C GLY A 74 7.88 19.06 7.21
N ILE A 75 8.77 19.45 8.12
CA ILE A 75 9.87 20.38 7.84
C ILE A 75 10.82 19.78 6.80
N LEU A 76 11.21 18.52 6.96
CA LEU A 76 12.07 17.85 5.98
C LEU A 76 11.45 17.84 4.57
N TYR A 77 10.15 17.56 4.47
CA TYR A 77 9.42 17.62 3.21
C TYR A 77 9.41 19.05 2.63
N ILE A 78 9.11 20.06 3.45
CA ILE A 78 9.11 21.47 3.02
C ILE A 78 10.49 21.88 2.49
N VAL A 79 11.57 21.50 3.18
CA VAL A 79 12.94 21.78 2.72
C VAL A 79 13.19 21.16 1.34
N PHE A 80 12.81 19.90 1.12
CA PHE A 80 12.96 19.26 -0.18
C PHE A 80 12.04 19.87 -1.25
N ALA A 81 10.81 20.26 -0.90
CA ALA A 81 9.90 20.94 -1.82
C ALA A 81 10.44 22.30 -2.26
N LEU A 82 10.98 23.10 -1.33
CA LEU A 82 11.63 24.38 -1.62
C LEU A 82 12.88 24.18 -2.49
N PHE A 83 13.71 23.18 -2.18
CA PHE A 83 14.84 22.82 -3.02
C PHE A 83 14.40 22.47 -4.45
N SER A 84 13.29 21.74 -4.60
CA SER A 84 12.74 21.35 -5.91
C SER A 84 12.29 22.56 -6.74
N LEU A 85 11.69 23.55 -6.09
CA LEU A 85 11.33 24.83 -6.72
C LEU A 85 12.56 25.62 -7.17
N LEU A 86 13.63 25.61 -6.37
CA LEU A 86 14.87 26.30 -6.72
C LEU A 86 15.56 25.66 -7.94
N VAL A 87 15.52 24.33 -8.06
CA VAL A 87 16.19 23.60 -9.15
C VAL A 87 15.36 23.55 -10.43
N ASN A 88 14.05 23.27 -10.35
CA ASN A 88 13.21 23.01 -11.52
C ASN A 88 12.26 24.19 -11.86
N GLY A 89 12.28 25.26 -11.07
CA GLY A 89 11.46 26.44 -11.33
C GLY A 89 9.96 26.14 -11.38
N SER A 90 9.28 26.71 -12.39
CA SER A 90 7.83 26.63 -12.53
C SER A 90 7.29 25.26 -12.92
N ASP A 91 8.13 24.37 -13.47
CA ASP A 91 7.70 23.09 -14.05
C ASP A 91 7.14 22.13 -12.98
N VAL A 92 7.59 22.28 -11.73
CA VAL A 92 7.14 21.46 -10.59
C VAL A 92 6.03 22.11 -9.77
N ASN A 93 5.62 23.35 -10.04
CA ASN A 93 4.66 24.09 -9.19
C ASN A 93 3.34 23.35 -8.98
N SER A 94 2.71 22.90 -10.07
CA SER A 94 1.42 22.21 -10.02
C SER A 94 1.53 20.83 -9.35
N LEU A 95 2.64 20.14 -9.57
CA LEU A 95 2.98 18.85 -8.96
C LEU A 95 3.21 18.99 -7.46
N LEU A 96 3.97 19.99 -7.04
CA LEU A 96 4.23 20.26 -5.63
C LEU A 96 2.98 20.69 -4.91
N LEU A 97 2.13 21.54 -5.48
CA LEU A 97 0.89 21.97 -4.82
C LEU A 97 -0.04 20.78 -4.57
N SER A 98 -0.34 20.00 -5.61
CA SER A 98 -1.21 18.82 -5.50
C SER A 98 -0.59 17.71 -4.65
N GLY A 99 0.70 17.47 -4.85
CA GLY A 99 1.51 16.49 -4.13
C GLY A 99 1.65 16.78 -2.65
N SER A 100 1.94 18.02 -2.27
CA SER A 100 2.09 18.45 -0.87
C SER A 100 0.79 18.26 -0.10
N MET A 101 -0.36 18.59 -0.71
CA MET A 101 -1.67 18.36 -0.10
C MET A 101 -1.88 16.88 0.22
N ILE A 102 -1.56 15.98 -0.72
CA ILE A 102 -1.68 14.53 -0.51
C ILE A 102 -0.67 14.05 0.54
N PHE A 103 0.57 14.52 0.47
CA PHE A 103 1.63 14.11 1.37
C PHE A 103 1.29 14.45 2.83
N ILE A 104 0.91 15.70 3.10
CA ILE A 104 0.59 16.18 4.45
C ILE A 104 -0.69 15.52 4.96
N SER A 105 -1.76 15.50 4.16
CA SER A 105 -3.07 15.01 4.63
C SER A 105 -3.18 13.48 4.69
N ARG A 106 -2.34 12.74 3.95
CA ARG A 106 -2.44 11.27 3.85
C ARG A 106 -1.16 10.55 4.19
N CYS A 107 -0.05 10.88 3.55
CA CYS A 107 1.21 10.14 3.74
C CYS A 107 1.74 10.32 5.17
N LEU A 108 1.88 11.57 5.62
CA LEU A 108 2.37 11.90 6.96
C LEU A 108 1.40 11.40 8.05
N VAL A 109 0.10 11.55 7.81
CA VAL A 109 -0.97 11.02 8.67
C VAL A 109 -0.90 9.50 8.79
N GLY A 110 -0.77 8.79 7.66
CA GLY A 110 -0.64 7.33 7.61
C GLY A 110 0.58 6.85 8.37
N PHE A 111 1.73 7.49 8.18
CA PHE A 111 2.94 7.22 8.96
C PHE A 111 2.71 7.38 10.46
N TYR A 112 2.14 8.50 10.89
CA TYR A 112 1.89 8.76 12.31
C TYR A 112 0.95 7.74 12.92
N LEU A 113 -0.18 7.46 12.27
CA LEU A 113 -1.17 6.51 12.75
C LEU A 113 -0.54 5.11 12.89
N ALA A 114 0.11 4.62 11.85
CA ALA A 114 0.73 3.29 11.85
C ALA A 114 1.90 3.14 12.83
N ARG A 115 2.70 4.20 13.04
CA ARG A 115 3.82 4.17 13.98
C ARG A 115 3.35 4.10 15.44
N ASN A 116 2.20 4.68 15.73
CA ASN A 116 1.71 4.86 17.10
C ASN A 116 0.61 3.87 17.48
N ILE A 117 -0.04 3.23 16.50
CA ILE A 117 -1.11 2.27 16.77
C ILE A 117 -0.56 1.00 17.43
N GLN A 118 -1.26 0.52 18.44
CA GLN A 118 -0.99 -0.78 19.02
C GLN A 118 -1.62 -1.89 18.17
N ILE A 119 -0.77 -2.73 17.59
CA ILE A 119 -1.21 -3.92 16.84
C ILE A 119 -1.44 -5.07 17.82
N ASP A 120 -2.71 -5.39 18.06
CA ASP A 120 -3.17 -6.46 18.94
C ASP A 120 -4.55 -6.98 18.51
N GLU A 121 -5.14 -7.87 19.32
CA GLU A 121 -6.50 -8.40 19.11
C GLU A 121 -7.57 -7.31 19.00
N GLY A 122 -7.40 -6.22 19.73
CA GLY A 122 -8.36 -5.13 19.70
C GLY A 122 -8.36 -4.42 18.35
N LEU A 123 -7.19 -4.22 17.74
CA LEU A 123 -7.10 -3.68 16.39
C LEU A 123 -7.67 -4.65 15.35
N TRP A 124 -7.36 -5.94 15.47
CA TRP A 124 -7.94 -6.99 14.63
C TRP A 124 -9.49 -6.95 14.66
N ASN A 125 -10.08 -6.85 15.85
CA ASN A 125 -11.52 -6.78 16.02
C ASN A 125 -12.13 -5.50 15.42
N SER A 126 -11.44 -4.36 15.50
CA SER A 126 -11.89 -3.12 14.83
C SER A 126 -11.84 -3.25 13.31
N ILE A 127 -10.77 -3.81 12.73
CA ILE A 127 -10.67 -4.01 11.27
C ILE A 127 -11.72 -5.00 10.76
N LYS A 128 -12.00 -6.07 11.51
CA LYS A 128 -12.98 -7.10 11.13
C LYS A 128 -14.37 -6.51 10.84
N LYS A 129 -14.76 -5.43 11.51
CA LYS A 129 -16.04 -4.73 11.25
C LYS A 129 -16.14 -4.20 9.82
N TYR A 130 -15.01 -3.81 9.23
CA TYR A 130 -14.93 -3.26 7.89
C TYR A 130 -14.93 -4.35 6.79
N TYR A 131 -14.99 -5.63 7.13
CA TYR A 131 -15.10 -6.68 6.11
C TYR A 131 -16.40 -6.62 5.33
N VAL A 132 -17.48 -6.21 6.00
CA VAL A 132 -18.77 -5.96 5.34
C VAL A 132 -18.60 -4.88 4.27
N LEU A 133 -17.89 -3.80 4.59
CA LEU A 133 -17.61 -2.73 3.63
C LEU A 133 -16.82 -3.24 2.42
N VAL A 134 -15.78 -4.06 2.63
CA VAL A 134 -14.97 -4.64 1.54
C VAL A 134 -15.82 -5.55 0.64
N ILE A 135 -16.69 -6.37 1.23
CA ILE A 135 -17.58 -7.27 0.48
C ILE A 135 -18.59 -6.44 -0.33
N VAL A 136 -19.24 -5.46 0.30
CA VAL A 136 -20.18 -4.54 -0.38
C VAL A 136 -19.48 -3.84 -1.54
N TYR A 137 -18.25 -3.36 -1.32
CA TYR A 137 -17.47 -2.72 -2.37
C TYR A 137 -17.19 -3.64 -3.56
N CYS A 138 -16.82 -4.90 -3.30
CA CYS A 138 -16.62 -5.90 -4.37
C CYS A 138 -17.92 -6.20 -5.13
N ILE A 139 -19.04 -6.37 -4.42
CA ILE A 139 -20.34 -6.65 -5.06
C ILE A 139 -20.77 -5.47 -5.94
N VAL A 140 -20.69 -4.25 -5.41
CA VAL A 140 -21.04 -3.04 -6.17
C VAL A 140 -20.17 -2.93 -7.41
N TYR A 141 -18.85 -3.10 -7.27
CA TYR A 141 -17.92 -3.00 -8.40
C TYR A 141 -18.18 -4.11 -9.44
N ALA A 142 -18.44 -5.34 -9.02
CA ALA A 142 -18.76 -6.47 -9.90
C ALA A 142 -20.03 -6.26 -10.73
N ASN A 143 -21.09 -5.71 -10.13
CA ASN A 143 -22.35 -5.45 -10.82
C ASN A 143 -22.30 -4.23 -11.75
N MET A 144 -21.27 -3.39 -11.63
CA MET A 144 -21.11 -2.18 -12.44
C MET A 144 -20.17 -2.34 -13.62
N GLY A 145 -19.55 -3.52 -13.80
CA GLY A 145 -18.67 -3.85 -14.92
C GLY A 145 -19.32 -3.75 -16.31
N SER A 146 -20.62 -3.45 -16.39
CA SER A 146 -21.39 -3.21 -17.62
C SER A 146 -21.63 -1.73 -17.96
N LEU A 147 -21.23 -0.78 -17.11
CA LEU A 147 -21.51 0.65 -17.28
C LEU A 147 -20.23 1.44 -17.55
N ASP A 148 -19.78 1.44 -18.81
CA ASP A 148 -18.65 2.25 -19.31
C ASP A 148 -18.86 3.78 -19.14
N GLN A 149 -20.05 4.23 -18.74
CA GLN A 149 -20.42 5.65 -18.60
C GLN A 149 -19.65 6.43 -17.50
N TYR A 150 -18.94 5.76 -16.59
CA TYR A 150 -18.29 6.41 -15.44
C TYR A 150 -16.76 6.38 -15.44
N GLY A 151 -16.11 6.10 -16.58
CA GLY A 151 -14.64 6.05 -16.67
C GLY A 151 -14.02 4.83 -15.95
N MET A 152 -14.80 3.76 -15.77
CA MET A 152 -14.45 2.62 -14.93
C MET A 152 -13.35 1.72 -15.51
N ARG A 153 -13.08 1.79 -16.82
CA ARG A 153 -11.89 1.18 -17.45
C ARG A 153 -10.57 1.71 -16.90
N GLU A 154 -10.54 2.88 -16.27
CA GLU A 154 -9.36 3.39 -15.55
C GLU A 154 -9.40 3.07 -14.04
N GLY A 155 -10.58 2.77 -13.49
CA GLY A 155 -10.84 2.55 -12.06
C GLY A 155 -10.38 1.19 -11.51
N TYR A 156 -10.16 0.18 -12.36
CA TYR A 156 -9.84 -1.19 -11.94
C TYR A 156 -8.54 -1.30 -11.12
N MET A 157 -7.56 -0.43 -11.41
CA MET A 157 -6.34 -0.33 -10.62
C MET A 157 -6.65 0.17 -9.21
N THR A 158 -7.41 1.26 -9.08
CA THR A 158 -7.83 1.81 -7.78
C THR A 158 -8.60 0.77 -6.98
N PHE A 159 -9.56 0.08 -7.60
CA PHE A 159 -10.32 -1.02 -6.99
C PHE A 159 -9.40 -2.10 -6.40
N SER A 160 -8.50 -2.63 -7.22
CA SER A 160 -7.63 -3.74 -6.81
C SER A 160 -6.62 -3.35 -5.73
N TYR A 161 -6.11 -2.11 -5.74
CA TYR A 161 -5.27 -1.61 -4.64
C TYR A 161 -6.05 -1.31 -3.34
N ASN A 162 -7.35 -1.00 -3.41
CA ASN A 162 -8.19 -0.77 -2.24
C ASN A 162 -8.48 -2.06 -1.46
N ILE A 163 -8.73 -3.17 -2.17
CA ILE A 163 -8.99 -4.47 -1.54
C ILE A 163 -7.71 -5.24 -1.18
N LEU A 164 -6.53 -4.78 -1.60
CA LEU A 164 -5.27 -5.51 -1.46
C LEU A 164 -4.89 -5.82 -0.01
N ILE A 165 -4.84 -4.80 0.86
CA ILE A 165 -4.51 -4.97 2.28
C ILE A 165 -5.52 -5.89 2.98
N PRO A 166 -6.85 -5.66 2.91
CA PRO A 166 -7.81 -6.54 3.60
C PRO A 166 -7.77 -7.97 3.06
N THR A 167 -7.62 -8.17 1.74
CA THR A 167 -7.49 -9.50 1.13
C THR A 167 -6.27 -10.23 1.69
N THR A 168 -5.11 -9.58 1.67
CA THR A 168 -3.84 -10.16 2.14
C THR A 168 -3.90 -10.46 3.64
N LEU A 169 -4.49 -9.56 4.44
CA LEU A 169 -4.62 -9.72 5.88
C LEU A 169 -5.52 -10.92 6.24
N ILE A 170 -6.69 -11.04 5.60
CA ILE A 170 -7.62 -12.15 5.86
C ILE A 170 -7.00 -13.48 5.45
N LEU A 171 -6.31 -13.52 4.30
CA LEU A 171 -5.62 -14.70 3.81
C LEU A 171 -4.55 -15.19 4.80
N ILE A 172 -3.69 -14.29 5.29
CA ILE A 172 -2.66 -14.66 6.27
C ILE A 172 -3.30 -15.11 7.60
N MET A 173 -4.35 -14.41 8.06
CA MET A 173 -5.06 -14.76 9.28
C MET A 173 -5.84 -16.08 9.17
N MET A 174 -6.23 -16.49 7.96
CA MET A 174 -6.81 -17.81 7.68
C MET A 174 -5.78 -18.93 7.94
N ILE A 175 -4.53 -18.71 7.51
CA ILE A 175 -3.41 -19.64 7.72
C ILE A 175 -3.10 -19.76 9.23
N GLN A 176 -2.89 -18.63 9.90
CA GLN A 176 -2.39 -18.62 11.28
C GLN A 176 -3.43 -19.06 12.34
N ARG A 177 -4.72 -18.76 12.13
CA ARG A 177 -5.76 -18.99 13.17
C ARG A 177 -6.78 -20.04 12.78
N LYS A 178 -6.99 -21.01 13.67
CA LYS A 178 -8.03 -22.05 13.53
C LYS A 178 -9.45 -21.50 13.67
N GLN A 179 -9.68 -20.53 14.56
CA GLN A 179 -11.01 -19.97 14.79
C GLN A 179 -11.54 -19.27 13.53
N GLY A 180 -12.75 -19.63 13.11
CA GLY A 180 -13.42 -19.08 11.93
C GLY A 180 -12.65 -19.33 10.62
N ARG A 181 -11.80 -20.37 10.56
CA ARG A 181 -10.96 -20.65 9.40
C ARG A 181 -11.76 -20.82 8.11
N VAL A 182 -12.89 -21.54 8.15
CA VAL A 182 -13.77 -21.74 6.99
C VAL A 182 -14.32 -20.40 6.48
N LEU A 183 -14.86 -19.56 7.36
CA LEU A 183 -15.36 -18.24 6.98
C LEU A 183 -14.26 -17.36 6.37
N LYS A 184 -13.07 -17.33 6.98
CA LYS A 184 -11.94 -16.58 6.43
C LYS A 184 -11.48 -17.12 5.08
N LEU A 185 -11.49 -18.45 4.89
CA LEU A 185 -11.18 -19.09 3.62
C LEU A 185 -12.17 -18.64 2.54
N ILE A 186 -13.47 -18.73 2.80
CA ILE A 186 -14.52 -18.28 1.87
C ILE A 186 -14.30 -16.81 1.48
N ILE A 187 -14.14 -15.93 2.48
CA ILE A 187 -13.94 -14.49 2.23
C ILE A 187 -12.63 -14.25 1.48
N SER A 188 -11.50 -14.85 1.89
CA SER A 188 -10.21 -14.65 1.21
C SER A 188 -10.23 -15.16 -0.22
N THR A 189 -10.88 -16.29 -0.49
CA THR A 189 -11.01 -16.86 -1.83
C THR A 189 -11.85 -15.94 -2.70
N PHE A 190 -13.02 -15.50 -2.21
CA PHE A 190 -13.86 -14.52 -2.91
C PHE A 190 -13.07 -13.26 -3.26
N LEU A 191 -12.40 -12.63 -2.28
CA LEU A 191 -11.64 -11.40 -2.52
C LEU A 191 -10.44 -11.61 -3.46
N THR A 192 -9.77 -12.75 -3.37
CA THR A 192 -8.66 -13.09 -4.28
C THR A 192 -9.15 -13.25 -5.72
N ILE A 193 -10.30 -13.91 -5.92
CA ILE A 193 -10.93 -14.01 -7.24
C ILE A 193 -11.26 -12.62 -7.77
N GLN A 194 -11.87 -11.75 -6.97
CA GLN A 194 -12.15 -10.36 -7.37
C GLN A 194 -10.87 -9.61 -7.76
N LEU A 195 -9.80 -9.78 -6.99
CA LEU A 195 -8.50 -9.14 -7.24
C LEU A 195 -7.88 -9.62 -8.56
N ILE A 196 -8.00 -10.90 -8.93
CA ILE A 196 -7.44 -11.44 -10.17
C ILE A 196 -8.34 -11.13 -11.39
N VAL A 197 -9.65 -11.35 -11.26
CA VAL A 197 -10.62 -11.21 -12.36
C VAL A 197 -10.83 -9.76 -12.74
N MET A 198 -11.01 -8.89 -11.74
CA MET A 198 -11.35 -7.48 -11.94
C MET A 198 -10.17 -6.53 -11.73
N GLY A 199 -9.06 -7.01 -11.20
CA GLY A 199 -7.95 -6.17 -10.77
C GLY A 199 -6.78 -6.10 -11.74
N ALA A 200 -5.79 -5.30 -11.34
CA ALA A 200 -4.54 -5.17 -12.04
C ALA A 200 -3.52 -6.22 -11.61
N ARG A 201 -2.57 -6.54 -12.50
CA ARG A 201 -1.43 -7.43 -12.20
C ARG A 201 -0.56 -6.97 -11.02
N GLY A 202 -0.42 -5.65 -10.83
CA GLY A 202 0.43 -5.07 -9.77
C GLY A 202 -0.01 -5.51 -8.36
N PRO A 203 -1.27 -5.33 -7.97
CA PRO A 203 -1.82 -5.84 -6.71
C PRO A 203 -1.63 -7.35 -6.51
N VAL A 204 -1.79 -8.18 -7.55
CA VAL A 204 -1.55 -9.64 -7.45
C VAL A 204 -0.10 -9.91 -7.08
N ALA A 205 0.85 -9.27 -7.78
CA ALA A 205 2.27 -9.38 -7.48
C ALA A 205 2.61 -8.88 -6.06
N CYS A 206 2.00 -7.79 -5.62
CA CYS A 206 2.17 -7.27 -4.26
C CYS A 206 1.71 -8.27 -3.19
N MET A 207 0.54 -8.89 -3.40
CA MET A 207 0.02 -9.93 -2.51
C MET A 207 0.95 -11.16 -2.49
N ALA A 208 1.41 -11.62 -3.66
CA ALA A 208 2.34 -12.75 -3.76
C ALA A 208 3.64 -12.51 -2.99
N VAL A 209 4.30 -11.36 -3.20
CA VAL A 209 5.53 -10.98 -2.49
C VAL A 209 5.27 -10.87 -0.98
N SER A 210 4.14 -10.30 -0.56
CA SER A 210 3.75 -10.26 0.86
C SER A 210 3.58 -11.65 1.47
N ILE A 211 2.98 -12.60 0.75
CA ILE A 211 2.84 -13.99 1.20
C ILE A 211 4.22 -14.66 1.29
N ILE A 212 5.13 -14.39 0.35
CA ILE A 212 6.52 -14.90 0.40
C ILE A 212 7.23 -14.37 1.65
N ILE A 213 7.12 -13.08 1.96
CA ILE A 213 7.68 -12.48 3.19
C ILE A 213 7.08 -13.16 4.42
N PHE A 214 5.76 -13.37 4.43
CA PHE A 214 5.09 -14.07 5.52
C PHE A 214 5.63 -15.49 5.71
N ILE A 215 5.71 -16.27 4.63
CA ILE A 215 6.25 -17.64 4.64
C ILE A 215 7.70 -17.62 5.12
N TRP A 216 8.53 -16.68 4.64
CA TRP A 216 9.92 -16.53 5.08
C TRP A 216 10.01 -16.36 6.60
N ILE A 217 9.23 -15.44 7.17
CA ILE A 217 9.21 -15.19 8.63
C ILE A 217 8.77 -16.44 9.39
N GLN A 218 7.76 -17.17 8.91
CA GLN A 218 7.29 -18.40 9.55
C GLN A 218 8.32 -19.52 9.45
N LEU A 219 8.92 -19.71 8.27
CA LEU A 219 9.92 -20.73 8.03
C LEU A 219 11.19 -20.46 8.83
N ALA A 220 11.57 -19.21 9.06
CA ALA A 220 12.71 -18.87 9.92
C ALA A 220 12.63 -19.52 11.30
N GLN A 221 11.41 -19.75 11.81
CA GLN A 221 11.14 -20.38 13.10
C GLN A 221 11.15 -21.92 13.07
N PHE A 222 11.19 -22.53 11.88
CA PHE A 222 11.09 -23.97 11.73
C PHE A 222 12.46 -24.66 11.64
N PRO A 223 12.58 -25.91 12.14
CA PRO A 223 13.72 -26.77 11.88
C PRO A 223 13.84 -27.09 10.39
N LEU A 224 15.06 -27.40 9.92
CA LEU A 224 15.39 -27.56 8.49
C LEU A 224 14.45 -28.53 7.75
N TYR A 225 14.09 -29.66 8.35
CA TYR A 225 13.21 -30.65 7.69
C TYR A 225 11.81 -30.09 7.36
N LYS A 226 11.22 -29.27 8.26
CA LYS A 226 9.92 -28.63 8.00
C LYS A 226 10.03 -27.57 6.91
N LYS A 227 11.18 -26.89 6.80
CA LYS A 227 11.46 -25.97 5.69
C LYS A 227 11.49 -26.71 4.36
N LEU A 228 12.22 -27.83 4.30
CA LEU A 228 12.30 -28.66 3.09
C LEU A 228 10.92 -29.21 2.67
N ILE A 229 10.13 -29.70 3.62
CA ILE A 229 8.75 -30.16 3.34
C ILE A 229 7.89 -29.01 2.79
N ALA A 230 7.94 -27.84 3.41
CA ALA A 230 7.16 -26.68 2.96
C ALA A 230 7.58 -26.21 1.56
N CYS A 231 8.88 -26.14 1.28
CA CYS A 231 9.41 -25.80 -0.04
C CYS A 231 9.03 -26.84 -1.10
N GLY A 232 9.08 -28.14 -0.76
CA GLY A 232 8.63 -29.22 -1.63
C GLY A 232 7.15 -29.15 -1.95
N ALA A 233 6.30 -28.95 -0.93
CA ALA A 233 4.85 -28.78 -1.10
C ALA A 233 4.50 -27.55 -1.95
N PHE A 234 5.19 -26.43 -1.74
CA PHE A 234 5.01 -25.22 -2.55
C PHE A 234 5.41 -25.44 -4.01
N SER A 235 6.54 -26.11 -4.25
CA SER A 235 7.02 -26.43 -5.60
C SER A 235 6.04 -27.36 -6.33
N LEU A 236 5.52 -28.37 -5.64
CA LEU A 236 4.50 -29.27 -6.19
C LEU A 236 3.21 -28.51 -6.54
N ALA A 237 2.74 -27.65 -5.64
CA ALA A 237 1.55 -26.82 -5.90
C ALA A 237 1.75 -25.91 -7.12
N ALA A 238 2.93 -25.29 -7.27
CA ALA A 238 3.26 -24.46 -8.43
C ALA A 238 3.24 -25.26 -9.74
N ILE A 239 3.78 -26.49 -9.73
CA ILE A 239 3.75 -27.40 -10.88
C ILE A 239 2.30 -27.77 -11.24
N LEU A 240 1.47 -28.13 -10.27
CA LEU A 240 0.06 -28.46 -10.51
C LEU A 240 -0.71 -27.27 -11.10
N VAL A 241 -0.51 -26.07 -10.57
CA VAL A 241 -1.11 -24.85 -11.11
C VAL A 241 -0.63 -24.56 -12.54
N TYR A 242 0.65 -24.79 -12.83
CA TYR A 242 1.21 -24.60 -14.17
C TYR A 242 0.55 -25.51 -15.22
N PHE A 243 0.24 -26.77 -14.87
CA PHE A 243 -0.47 -27.70 -15.75
C PHE A 243 -1.96 -27.37 -15.88
N ALA A 244 -2.62 -26.94 -14.80
CA ALA A 244 -4.03 -26.56 -14.81
C ALA A 244 -4.29 -25.13 -15.32
N ARG A 245 -3.24 -24.38 -15.68
CA ARG A 245 -3.35 -22.93 -15.93
C ARG A 245 -4.32 -22.58 -17.05
N ASP A 246 -4.35 -23.35 -18.13
CA ASP A 246 -5.10 -22.99 -19.34
C ASP A 246 -6.60 -23.15 -19.06
N GLU A 247 -7.02 -24.24 -18.41
CA GLU A 247 -8.39 -24.45 -17.94
C GLU A 247 -8.84 -23.37 -16.93
N ILE A 248 -7.97 -23.04 -15.97
CA ILE A 248 -8.24 -21.99 -14.98
C ILE A 248 -8.44 -20.64 -15.68
N LEU A 249 -7.53 -20.27 -16.59
CA LEU A 249 -7.59 -18.99 -17.30
C LEU A 249 -8.80 -18.91 -18.22
N ASP A 250 -9.17 -19.99 -18.90
CA ASP A 250 -10.37 -20.04 -19.75
C ASP A 250 -11.64 -19.87 -18.93
N TYR A 251 -11.75 -20.54 -17.78
CA TYR A 251 -12.86 -20.33 -16.85
C TYR A 251 -12.91 -18.88 -16.35
N MET A 252 -11.79 -18.29 -15.95
CA MET A 252 -11.76 -16.90 -15.47
C MET A 252 -12.10 -15.89 -16.58
N LEU A 253 -11.66 -16.14 -17.81
CA LEU A 253 -12.00 -15.33 -18.98
C LEU A 253 -13.47 -15.46 -19.37
N SER A 254 -14.13 -16.59 -19.07
CA SER A 254 -15.59 -16.72 -19.23
C SER A 254 -16.36 -15.78 -18.28
N ILE A 255 -15.80 -15.48 -17.11
CA ILE A 255 -16.40 -14.55 -16.13
C ILE A 255 -16.14 -13.09 -16.53
N ASN A 256 -14.92 -12.78 -17.00
CA ASN A 256 -14.58 -11.46 -17.49
C ASN A 256 -13.61 -11.52 -18.69
N SER A 257 -14.20 -11.57 -19.89
CA SER A 257 -13.46 -11.71 -21.16
C SER A 257 -12.62 -10.48 -21.52
N THR A 258 -12.88 -9.34 -20.87
CA THR A 258 -12.16 -8.07 -21.11
C THR A 258 -11.01 -7.82 -20.14
N SER A 259 -10.77 -8.75 -19.20
CA SER A 259 -9.72 -8.59 -18.19
C SER A 259 -8.33 -8.61 -18.83
N ARG A 260 -7.69 -7.44 -18.91
CA ARG A 260 -6.32 -7.30 -19.43
C ARG A 260 -5.33 -8.21 -18.71
N THR A 261 -5.47 -8.36 -17.39
CA THR A 261 -4.59 -9.22 -16.58
C THR A 261 -4.70 -10.69 -17.02
N LEU A 262 -5.92 -11.20 -17.22
CA LEU A 262 -6.15 -12.57 -17.67
C LEU A 262 -5.68 -12.80 -19.11
N ILE A 263 -5.93 -11.84 -20.02
CA ILE A 263 -5.46 -11.91 -21.41
C ILE A 263 -3.93 -11.99 -21.48
N LEU A 264 -3.23 -11.16 -20.70
CA LEU A 264 -1.76 -11.17 -20.65
C LEU A 264 -1.20 -12.44 -20.01
N LEU A 265 -1.85 -12.97 -18.97
CA LEU A 265 -1.51 -14.26 -18.35
C LEU A 265 -1.61 -15.40 -19.38
N LYS A 266 -2.71 -15.44 -20.13
CA LYS A 266 -2.95 -16.46 -21.16
C LYS A 266 -1.98 -16.38 -22.33
N ASN A 267 -1.63 -15.17 -22.75
CA ASN A 267 -0.70 -14.95 -23.86
C ASN A 267 0.79 -15.08 -23.47
N GLY A 268 1.11 -15.43 -22.22
CA GLY A 268 2.49 -15.55 -21.73
C GLY A 268 3.24 -14.22 -21.59
N ASN A 269 2.60 -13.08 -21.85
CA ASN A 269 3.20 -11.74 -21.87
C ASN A 269 3.20 -11.06 -20.49
N LEU A 270 3.46 -11.84 -19.44
CA LEU A 270 3.42 -11.36 -18.04
C LEU A 270 4.38 -10.19 -17.77
N PHE A 271 5.53 -10.22 -18.42
CA PHE A 271 6.63 -9.26 -18.23
C PHE A 271 6.56 -8.05 -19.18
N ASP A 272 5.50 -7.86 -19.96
CA ASP A 272 5.37 -6.66 -20.79
C ASP A 272 5.35 -5.40 -19.89
N LEU A 273 6.42 -4.61 -19.95
CA LEU A 273 6.62 -3.44 -19.11
C LEU A 273 5.78 -2.23 -19.53
N SER A 274 4.89 -2.36 -20.53
CA SER A 274 3.98 -1.29 -20.97
C SER A 274 4.74 0.03 -21.23
N ASN A 275 5.81 -0.07 -22.02
CA ASN A 275 6.74 1.03 -22.36
C ASN A 275 7.54 1.63 -21.20
N ARG A 276 7.57 1.05 -19.99
CA ARG A 276 8.39 1.59 -18.88
C ARG A 276 9.89 1.45 -19.06
N ASN A 277 10.36 0.59 -19.97
CA ASN A 277 11.79 0.43 -20.25
C ASN A 277 12.41 1.75 -20.70
N SER A 278 11.73 2.48 -21.59
CA SER A 278 12.23 3.77 -22.07
C SER A 278 12.29 4.82 -20.94
N TYR A 279 11.39 4.75 -19.95
CA TYR A 279 11.44 5.64 -18.79
C TYR A 279 12.69 5.33 -17.95
N TYR A 280 12.98 4.05 -17.72
CA TYR A 280 14.14 3.64 -16.94
C TYR A 280 15.45 3.98 -17.65
N GLU A 281 15.52 3.79 -18.96
CA GLU A 281 16.70 4.13 -19.76
C GLU A 281 17.06 5.62 -19.63
N ILE A 282 16.09 6.52 -19.81
CA ILE A 282 16.29 7.97 -19.65
C ILE A 282 16.76 8.30 -18.23
N LEU A 283 16.08 7.77 -17.20
CA LEU A 283 16.45 8.05 -15.81
C LEU A 283 17.84 7.52 -15.47
N ILE A 284 18.21 6.33 -15.97
CA ILE A 284 19.53 5.74 -15.76
C ILE A 284 20.62 6.59 -16.42
N GLU A 285 20.40 7.07 -17.64
CA GLU A 285 21.37 7.94 -18.32
C GLU A 285 21.59 9.25 -17.58
N GLU A 286 20.51 9.89 -17.11
CA GLU A 286 20.61 11.13 -16.34
C GLU A 286 21.25 10.94 -14.97
N ILE A 287 20.93 9.84 -14.26
CA ILE A 287 21.61 9.49 -13.00
C ILE A 287 23.12 9.30 -13.22
N LYS A 288 23.52 8.68 -14.34
CA LYS A 288 24.94 8.49 -14.67
C LYS A 288 25.64 9.80 -14.98
N ARG A 289 24.97 10.73 -15.67
CA ARG A 289 25.50 12.06 -15.99
C ARG A 289 25.75 12.89 -14.73
N ASN A 290 24.82 12.85 -13.78
CA ASN A 290 24.86 13.66 -12.55
C ASN A 290 24.65 12.80 -11.30
N ILE A 291 25.62 11.93 -10.99
CA ILE A 291 25.48 10.91 -9.93
C ILE A 291 25.38 11.48 -8.50
N ILE A 292 25.90 12.68 -8.27
CA ILE A 292 25.95 13.31 -6.93
C ILE A 292 24.82 14.33 -6.75
N LEU A 293 24.52 15.11 -7.80
CA LEU A 293 23.63 16.26 -7.69
C LEU A 293 22.17 15.81 -7.54
N PRO A 294 21.46 16.29 -6.50
CA PRO A 294 20.03 16.03 -6.37
C PRO A 294 19.23 16.88 -7.36
N HIS A 295 18.20 16.28 -7.95
CA HIS A 295 17.33 16.94 -8.94
C HIS A 295 16.06 17.53 -8.30
N GLY A 296 15.72 17.11 -7.08
CA GLY A 296 14.53 17.57 -6.35
C GLY A 296 13.31 16.65 -6.53
N LEU A 297 12.32 16.82 -5.66
CA LEU A 297 11.04 16.12 -5.69
C LEU A 297 10.31 16.39 -7.00
N TYR A 298 9.68 15.35 -7.54
CA TYR A 298 8.94 15.38 -8.81
C TYR A 298 9.77 15.71 -10.05
N ALA A 299 11.08 15.89 -9.94
CA ALA A 299 11.95 16.15 -11.08
C ALA A 299 11.93 15.00 -12.10
N ASP A 300 11.72 13.76 -11.65
CA ASP A 300 11.56 12.59 -12.53
C ASP A 300 10.42 12.78 -13.53
N ARG A 301 9.37 13.50 -13.14
CA ARG A 301 8.22 13.78 -14.00
C ARG A 301 8.50 14.85 -15.03
N VAL A 302 9.33 15.84 -14.66
CA VAL A 302 9.74 16.92 -15.57
C VAL A 302 10.57 16.34 -16.72
N ILE A 303 11.61 15.57 -16.40
CA ILE A 303 12.49 14.99 -17.43
C ILE A 303 11.75 13.98 -18.33
N LEU A 304 10.87 13.15 -17.75
CA LEU A 304 10.08 12.20 -18.55
C LEU A 304 9.09 12.94 -19.46
N ASN A 305 8.47 14.03 -18.99
CA ASN A 305 7.56 14.81 -19.83
C ASN A 305 8.25 15.50 -21.00
N GLN A 306 9.46 16.03 -20.77
CA GLN A 306 10.27 16.61 -21.84
C GLN A 306 10.62 15.58 -22.94
N ASN A 307 10.87 14.33 -22.56
CA ASN A 307 11.29 13.27 -23.49
C ASN A 307 10.13 12.52 -24.17
N PHE A 308 8.95 12.44 -23.54
CA PHE A 308 7.79 11.72 -24.07
C PHE A 308 6.67 12.66 -24.52
N SER A 309 7.03 13.79 -25.16
CA SER A 309 6.12 14.85 -25.61
C SER A 309 4.84 14.28 -26.23
N GLY A 310 3.79 14.24 -25.43
CA GLY A 310 2.51 13.62 -25.73
C GLY A 310 1.50 14.15 -24.73
N SER A 311 0.24 14.20 -25.12
CA SER A 311 -0.92 14.76 -24.41
C SER A 311 -1.28 14.07 -23.08
N SER A 312 -0.31 13.47 -22.40
CA SER A 312 -0.42 12.92 -21.06
C SER A 312 -0.12 14.02 -20.04
N ALA A 313 -0.99 14.22 -19.05
CA ALA A 313 -0.70 15.12 -17.95
C ALA A 313 0.66 14.77 -17.31
N ILE A 314 1.51 15.76 -17.06
CA ILE A 314 2.83 15.65 -16.40
C ILE A 314 2.77 14.74 -15.14
N SER A 315 1.65 14.72 -14.43
CA SER A 315 1.45 13.87 -13.24
C SER A 315 1.45 12.37 -13.52
N GLY A 316 1.11 11.94 -14.74
CA GLY A 316 1.03 10.54 -15.16
C GLY A 316 2.36 9.96 -15.65
N GLN A 317 3.34 10.80 -15.97
CA GLN A 317 4.67 10.39 -16.41
C GLN A 317 5.63 10.47 -15.23
N TYR A 318 5.85 9.35 -14.54
CA TYR A 318 6.76 9.27 -13.39
C TYR A 318 7.55 7.96 -13.44
N ALA A 319 8.55 7.84 -12.57
CA ALA A 319 9.49 6.73 -12.62
C ALA A 319 8.87 5.32 -12.47
N HIS A 320 7.62 5.16 -12.00
CA HIS A 320 6.96 3.87 -11.78
C HIS A 320 7.72 2.82 -10.93
N ASN A 321 8.81 3.22 -10.29
CA ASN A 321 9.65 2.38 -9.46
C ASN A 321 10.40 3.21 -8.41
N LEU A 322 10.27 2.83 -7.14
CA LEU A 322 10.86 3.52 -6.00
C LEU A 322 12.37 3.75 -6.13
N PHE A 323 13.12 2.78 -6.66
CA PHE A 323 14.57 2.89 -6.76
C PHE A 323 14.95 4.01 -7.72
N PHE A 324 14.39 4.00 -8.94
CA PHE A 324 14.65 5.07 -9.92
C PHE A 324 14.14 6.42 -9.44
N GLU A 325 12.97 6.47 -8.79
CA GLU A 325 12.42 7.71 -8.25
C GLU A 325 13.36 8.34 -7.20
N ILE A 326 13.82 7.57 -6.22
CA ILE A 326 14.70 8.09 -5.15
C ILE A 326 16.11 8.39 -5.67
N LEU A 327 16.68 7.52 -6.51
CA LEU A 327 18.02 7.73 -7.06
C LEU A 327 18.08 8.97 -7.96
N TYR A 328 17.02 9.24 -8.73
CA TYR A 328 16.98 10.45 -9.55
C TYR A 328 16.75 11.70 -8.70
N GLN A 329 15.72 11.72 -7.86
CA GLN A 329 15.33 12.92 -7.11
C GLN A 329 16.40 13.38 -6.10
N PHE A 330 17.11 12.45 -5.46
CA PHE A 330 18.16 12.78 -4.48
C PHE A 330 19.59 12.64 -5.01
N GLY A 331 19.77 12.28 -6.28
CA GLY A 331 21.07 11.92 -6.83
C GLY A 331 21.46 10.48 -6.47
N GLY A 332 22.26 9.83 -7.32
CA GLY A 332 22.62 8.42 -7.18
C GLY A 332 23.28 8.07 -5.85
N VAL A 333 24.20 8.91 -5.36
CA VAL A 333 24.92 8.66 -4.09
C VAL A 333 24.01 8.85 -2.87
N PHE A 334 23.37 10.03 -2.72
CA PHE A 334 22.52 10.30 -1.56
C PHE A 334 21.22 9.49 -1.59
N GLY A 335 20.61 9.32 -2.75
CA GLY A 335 19.46 8.44 -2.95
C GLY A 335 19.79 6.98 -2.59
N GLY A 336 20.97 6.50 -3.00
CA GLY A 336 21.47 5.17 -2.62
C GLY A 336 21.62 5.01 -1.11
N ALA A 337 22.17 6.02 -0.43
CA ALA A 337 22.30 6.03 1.03
C ALA A 337 20.94 6.03 1.75
N ILE A 338 19.96 6.81 1.26
CA ILE A 338 18.58 6.85 1.78
C ILE A 338 17.94 5.47 1.67
N LEU A 339 18.00 4.85 0.48
CA LEU A 339 17.45 3.52 0.24
C LEU A 339 18.13 2.48 1.14
N PHE A 340 19.45 2.49 1.22
CA PHE A 340 20.21 1.56 2.06
C PHE A 340 19.82 1.67 3.54
N ALA A 341 19.77 2.90 4.08
CA ALA A 341 19.35 3.14 5.45
C ALA A 341 17.90 2.67 5.71
N PHE A 342 17.00 2.90 4.75
CA PHE A 342 15.62 2.43 4.84
C PHE A 342 15.51 0.90 4.83
N PHE A 343 16.21 0.21 3.93
CA PHE A 343 16.18 -1.26 3.88
C PHE A 343 16.85 -1.91 5.08
N ILE A 344 17.86 -1.28 5.69
CA ILE A 344 18.38 -1.70 7.00
C ILE A 344 17.29 -1.66 8.07
N LYS A 345 16.47 -0.59 8.10
CA LYS A 345 15.34 -0.47 9.04
C LYS A 345 14.30 -1.56 8.80
N VAL A 346 13.97 -1.84 7.54
CA VAL A 346 13.08 -2.96 7.16
C VAL A 346 13.66 -4.28 7.67
N TYR A 347 14.92 -4.59 7.36
CA TYR A 347 15.59 -5.81 7.81
C TYR A 347 15.56 -5.97 9.33
N LYS A 348 15.93 -4.92 10.09
CA LYS A 348 15.87 -4.92 11.55
C LYS A 348 14.45 -5.18 12.07
N SER A 349 13.43 -4.58 11.44
CA SER A 349 12.04 -4.82 11.84
C SER A 349 11.60 -6.28 11.60
N ILE A 350 12.02 -6.90 10.50
CA ILE A 350 11.76 -8.33 10.23
C ILE A 350 12.44 -9.21 11.29
N LYS A 351 13.71 -8.94 11.60
CA LYS A 351 14.43 -9.67 12.66
C LYS A 351 13.74 -9.57 14.02
N HIS A 352 13.17 -8.42 14.36
CA HIS A 352 12.39 -8.30 15.59
C HIS A 352 11.07 -9.10 15.53
N LEU A 353 10.40 -9.19 14.39
CA LEU A 353 9.19 -10.02 14.26
C LEU A 353 9.48 -11.51 14.42
N GLU A 354 10.61 -11.97 13.86
CA GLU A 354 11.08 -13.35 14.06
C GLU A 354 11.21 -13.68 15.56
N LEU A 355 11.70 -12.72 16.36
CA LEU A 355 11.88 -12.85 17.82
C LEU A 355 10.56 -12.77 18.62
N ILE A 356 9.68 -11.80 18.33
CA ILE A 356 8.42 -11.62 19.08
C ILE A 356 7.47 -12.81 18.87
N ASN A 357 7.51 -13.43 17.68
CA ASN A 357 6.66 -14.55 17.30
C ASN A 357 5.15 -14.32 17.58
N ASN A 358 4.65 -13.11 17.30
CA ASN A 358 3.23 -12.79 17.46
C ASN A 358 2.51 -12.86 16.11
N GLN A 359 1.55 -13.78 16.00
CA GLN A 359 0.81 -14.03 14.77
C GLN A 359 0.12 -12.78 14.22
N ILE A 360 -0.59 -12.02 15.05
CA ILE A 360 -1.33 -10.81 14.64
C ILE A 360 -0.37 -9.78 14.07
N ILE A 361 0.71 -9.52 14.80
CA ILE A 361 1.69 -8.52 14.40
C ILE A 361 2.31 -8.91 13.07
N THR A 362 2.72 -10.16 12.91
CA THR A 362 3.27 -10.67 11.65
C THR A 362 2.27 -10.57 10.50
N ALA A 363 0.98 -10.88 10.72
CA ALA A 363 -0.05 -10.76 9.70
C ALA A 363 -0.25 -9.32 9.24
N PHE A 364 -0.35 -8.38 10.18
CA PHE A 364 -0.45 -6.95 9.87
C PHE A 364 0.79 -6.46 9.15
N TYR A 365 1.98 -6.76 9.64
CA TYR A 365 3.22 -6.35 9.01
C TYR A 365 3.28 -6.77 7.54
N CYS A 366 3.01 -8.05 7.26
CA CYS A 366 3.02 -8.57 5.89
C CYS A 366 1.92 -7.91 5.05
N ALA A 367 0.68 -7.87 5.53
CA ALA A 367 -0.42 -7.27 4.77
C ALA A 367 -0.16 -5.80 4.39
N PHE A 368 0.40 -4.99 5.29
CA PHE A 368 0.76 -3.61 5.00
C PHE A 368 2.03 -3.49 4.14
N ALA A 369 2.92 -4.48 4.11
CA ALA A 369 4.10 -4.50 3.22
C ALA A 369 3.71 -4.37 1.74
N THR A 370 2.50 -4.80 1.38
CA THR A 370 1.93 -4.57 0.04
C THR A 370 1.95 -3.10 -0.38
N GLY A 371 1.86 -2.16 0.56
CA GLY A 371 2.00 -0.73 0.31
C GLY A 371 3.39 -0.34 -0.20
N LEU A 372 4.46 -0.83 0.42
CA LEU A 372 5.83 -0.60 -0.07
C LEU A 372 6.09 -1.34 -1.39
N ILE A 373 5.66 -2.60 -1.47
CA ILE A 373 5.85 -3.43 -2.68
C ILE A 373 5.16 -2.80 -3.89
N SER A 374 4.02 -2.13 -3.69
CA SER A 374 3.33 -1.43 -4.77
C SER A 374 4.22 -0.39 -5.44
N LEU A 375 5.13 0.28 -4.71
CA LEU A 375 6.06 1.28 -5.24
C LEU A 375 7.12 0.70 -6.18
N LEU A 376 7.28 -0.63 -6.26
CA LEU A 376 8.15 -1.28 -7.24
C LEU A 376 7.50 -1.38 -8.62
N PHE A 377 6.17 -1.29 -8.67
CA PHE A 377 5.38 -1.51 -9.88
C PHE A 377 4.51 -0.30 -10.26
N SER A 378 4.17 0.56 -9.32
CA SER A 378 3.23 1.66 -9.54
C SER A 378 3.22 2.66 -8.39
N SER A 379 2.65 3.82 -8.64
CA SER A 379 2.55 4.93 -7.71
C SER A 379 3.92 5.50 -7.33
N SER A 380 3.88 6.57 -6.54
CA SER A 380 5.05 7.31 -6.10
C SER A 380 5.03 7.38 -4.58
N TYR A 381 6.21 7.32 -3.98
CA TYR A 381 6.31 7.43 -2.52
C TYR A 381 5.77 8.77 -1.99
N LEU A 382 5.68 9.79 -2.85
CA LEU A 382 5.18 11.11 -2.46
C LEU A 382 3.65 11.17 -2.31
N ILE A 383 2.93 10.18 -2.83
CA ILE A 383 1.46 10.20 -2.86
C ILE A 383 0.80 8.91 -2.34
N ASN A 384 1.56 7.84 -2.12
CA ASN A 384 1.03 6.54 -1.73
C ASN A 384 0.93 6.38 -0.21
N GLU A 385 -0.23 6.64 0.37
CA GLU A 385 -0.46 6.54 1.82
C GLU A 385 -0.25 5.13 2.38
N ARG A 386 -0.47 4.08 1.59
CA ARG A 386 -0.27 2.68 2.01
C ARG A 386 1.20 2.37 2.24
N ALA A 387 2.09 2.94 1.44
CA ALA A 387 3.52 2.83 1.66
C ALA A 387 3.92 3.49 2.98
N TRP A 388 3.38 4.67 3.29
CA TRP A 388 3.69 5.37 4.54
C TRP A 388 3.10 4.70 5.79
N LEU A 389 1.94 4.04 5.67
CA LEU A 389 1.45 3.14 6.72
C LEU A 389 2.49 2.04 7.02
N PHE A 390 3.04 1.39 5.99
CA PHE A 390 4.08 0.38 6.20
C PHE A 390 5.38 0.97 6.77
N ILE A 391 5.83 2.12 6.28
CA ILE A 391 7.00 2.82 6.83
C ILE A 391 6.77 3.12 8.33
N GLY A 392 5.57 3.56 8.71
CA GLY A 392 5.19 3.77 10.11
C GLY A 392 5.34 2.50 10.96
N ILE A 393 4.83 1.36 10.46
CA ILE A 393 4.99 0.05 11.09
C ILE A 393 6.48 -0.30 11.24
N VAL A 394 7.28 -0.21 10.18
CA VAL A 394 8.73 -0.50 10.21
C VAL A 394 9.44 0.34 11.26
N PHE A 395 9.10 1.63 11.39
CA PHE A 395 9.70 2.51 12.40
C PHE A 395 9.23 2.20 13.82
N ALA A 396 8.01 1.69 14.01
CA ALA A 396 7.54 1.22 15.31
C ALA A 396 8.34 -0.01 15.77
N PHE A 397 8.57 -0.97 14.88
CA PHE A 397 9.22 -2.24 15.23
C PHE A 397 10.75 -2.19 15.20
N SER A 398 11.38 -1.32 14.41
CA SER A 398 12.84 -1.26 14.30
C SER A 398 13.57 -0.59 15.47
N ASN A 399 12.84 0.02 16.41
CA ASN A 399 13.43 0.67 17.58
C ASN A 399 13.39 -0.28 18.80
N ILE A 400 14.57 -0.76 19.20
CA ILE A 400 14.84 -1.72 20.30
C ILE A 400 14.15 -1.33 21.63
N LYS A 401 13.90 -0.03 21.87
CA LYS A 401 13.26 0.47 23.10
C LYS A 401 11.77 0.13 23.28
N TYR A 402 11.07 -0.36 22.25
CA TYR A 402 9.61 -0.55 22.34
C TYR A 402 9.18 -1.83 23.10
N LEU A 403 10.11 -2.74 23.41
CA LEU A 403 9.79 -4.04 24.04
C LEU A 403 10.16 -4.15 25.51
N THR A 404 11.16 -3.41 26.01
CA THR A 404 11.47 -3.39 27.45
C THR A 404 10.42 -2.67 28.29
N LEU A 405 9.49 -1.92 27.68
CA LEU A 405 8.43 -1.19 28.38
C LEU A 405 7.04 -1.84 28.28
N LYS A 406 6.91 -2.99 27.59
CA LYS A 406 5.61 -3.66 27.42
C LYS A 406 5.54 -5.11 27.92
N SER A 407 6.66 -5.71 28.33
CA SER A 407 6.64 -6.95 29.11
C SER A 407 6.41 -6.71 30.61
N ASN A 408 6.42 -5.45 31.06
CA ASN A 408 6.22 -5.06 32.47
C ASN A 408 4.92 -4.27 32.69
N GLY A 409 3.87 -4.53 31.88
CA GLY A 409 2.58 -3.84 31.98
C GLY A 409 1.42 -4.81 32.01
#